data_AF-A0A2S3QLF5-F1
#
_entry.id   AF-A0A2S3QLF5-F1
#
_cell.length_a   1.000
_cell.length_b   1.000
_cell.length_c   1.000
_cell.angle_alpha   90.00
_cell.angle_beta   90.00
_cell.angle_gamma   90.00
#
_symmetry.space_group_name_H-M   'P 1'
#
loop_
_entity.id
_entity.type
_entity.pdbx_description
1 polymer ?
#
loop_
_entity_poly.entity_id
_entity_poly.type
_entity_poly.pdbx_seq_one_letter_code
_entity_poly.pdbx_strand_id
1 'polypeptide(L)' 'MEYLITLATLIFCLSCQSKSEVDYDQYIKKCNGNSCCESSIRNAKASESIILEDGKSCPDGYRVEMQKCIGSKRWCVKL' A
#
# COMPACT_ATOMS: atom_id res chain seq x y z
N MET A 1 -40.77 -22.79 26.96
CA MET A 1 -39.34 -22.84 26.59
C MET A 1 -39.08 -21.66 25.70
N GLU A 2 -38.70 -20.54 26.31
CA GLU A 2 -38.41 -19.29 25.62
C GLU A 2 -36.95 -18.96 25.94
N TYR A 3 -36.09 -19.04 24.93
CA TYR A 3 -34.73 -18.52 25.01
C TYR A 3 -34.60 -17.39 23.98
N LEU A 4 -34.89 -16.17 24.45
CA LEU A 4 -34.09 -14.99 24.11
C LEU A 4 -32.61 -15.35 24.42
N ILE A 5 -31.58 -15.02 23.65
CA ILE A 5 -31.13 -13.68 23.30
C ILE A 5 -30.34 -13.78 21.99
N THR A 6 -30.68 -12.87 21.11
CA THR A 6 -30.08 -12.47 19.83
C THR A 6 -28.67 -11.90 19.98
N LEU A 7 -27.93 -11.90 18.87
CA LEU A 7 -26.76 -11.03 18.59
C LEU A 7 -25.48 -11.28 19.42
N ALA A 8 -24.66 -12.21 18.92
CA ALA A 8 -23.20 -12.07 18.98
C ALA A 8 -22.63 -11.87 17.56
N THR A 9 -23.31 -11.05 16.75
CA THR A 9 -22.66 -10.34 15.63
C THR A 9 -21.84 -9.21 16.23
N LEU A 10 -20.64 -8.95 15.68
CA LEU A 10 -19.65 -7.93 16.09
C LEU A 10 -18.48 -8.49 16.91
N ILE A 11 -17.86 -9.58 16.45
CA ILE A 11 -16.39 -9.66 16.48
C ILE A 11 -15.91 -8.64 15.44
N PHE A 12 -15.90 -7.37 15.86
CA PHE A 12 -15.48 -6.22 15.11
C PHE A 12 -13.98 -6.36 14.85
N CYS A 13 -13.61 -6.83 13.66
CA CYS A 13 -12.42 -6.50 12.86
C CYS A 13 -11.21 -5.81 13.54
N LEU A 14 -10.79 -6.25 14.74
CA LEU A 14 -9.65 -5.71 15.49
C LEU A 14 -8.30 -6.13 14.90
N SER A 15 -8.32 -6.84 13.78
CA SER A 15 -7.15 -7.23 13.00
C SER A 15 -7.10 -6.56 11.62
N CYS A 16 -7.90 -5.52 11.39
CA CYS A 16 -7.59 -4.55 10.34
C CYS A 16 -6.37 -3.73 10.80
N GLN A 17 -5.22 -4.40 10.98
CA GLN A 17 -3.93 -3.74 10.93
C GLN A 17 -3.91 -3.11 9.56
N SER A 18 -4.19 -1.80 9.52
CA SER A 18 -3.98 -0.98 8.36
C SER A 18 -2.55 -1.22 7.94
N LYS A 19 -2.41 -2.03 6.88
CA LYS A 19 -1.30 -2.05 5.94
C LYS A 19 -0.71 -0.66 5.99
N SER A 20 0.51 -0.49 6.51
CA SER A 20 1.17 0.82 6.63
C SER A 20 0.90 1.59 5.33
N GLU A 21 -0.05 2.52 5.37
CA GLU A 21 -0.57 3.14 4.16
C GLU A 21 0.57 4.00 3.64
N VAL A 22 1.20 3.54 2.57
CA VAL A 22 2.18 4.32 1.84
C VAL A 22 1.50 5.64 1.50
N ASP A 23 1.95 6.74 2.10
CA ASP A 23 1.38 8.07 1.87
C ASP A 23 1.81 8.56 0.48
N TYR A 24 1.08 8.11 -0.54
CA TYR A 24 1.35 8.45 -1.94
C TYR A 24 1.28 9.96 -2.17
N ASP A 25 0.46 10.69 -1.43
CA ASP A 25 0.31 12.14 -1.60
C ASP A 25 1.58 12.88 -1.16
N GLN A 26 2.27 12.39 -0.12
CA GLN A 26 3.61 12.89 0.22
C GLN A 26 4.65 12.62 -0.87
N TYR A 27 4.58 11.46 -1.53
CA TYR A 27 5.49 11.17 -2.64
C TYR A 27 5.20 12.05 -3.86
N ILE A 28 3.93 12.31 -4.18
CA ILE A 28 3.55 13.23 -5.26
C ILE A 28 4.07 14.64 -4.98
N LYS A 29 3.95 15.15 -3.74
CA LYS A 29 4.52 16.45 -3.35
C LYS A 29 6.03 16.51 -3.56
N LYS A 30 6.75 15.41 -3.30
CA LYS A 30 8.20 15.30 -3.51
C LYS A 30 8.58 15.22 -5.00
N CYS A 31 7.66 14.91 -5.91
CA CYS A 31 7.93 14.87 -7.34
C CYS A 31 8.22 16.26 -7.94
N ASN A 32 7.80 17.36 -7.28
CA ASN A 32 8.07 18.75 -7.70
C ASN A 32 7.77 19.00 -9.19
N GLY A 33 6.63 18.49 -9.70
CA GLY A 33 6.22 18.64 -11.10
C GLY A 33 6.88 17.68 -12.10
N ASN A 34 7.70 16.73 -11.66
CA ASN A 34 8.27 15.71 -12.54
C ASN A 34 7.18 14.70 -12.98
N SER A 35 6.78 14.77 -14.25
CA SER A 35 5.69 13.94 -14.79
C SER A 35 5.95 12.44 -14.68
N CYS A 36 7.20 11.99 -14.86
CA CYS A 36 7.58 10.58 -14.73
C CYS A 36 7.35 10.07 -13.29
N CYS A 37 7.78 10.87 -12.31
CA CYS A 37 7.59 10.60 -10.89
C CYS A 37 6.10 10.55 -10.53
N GLU A 38 5.35 11.59 -10.88
CA GLU A 38 3.92 11.67 -10.56
C GLU A 38 3.13 10.52 -11.18
N SER A 39 3.35 10.21 -12.45
CA SER A 39 2.72 9.07 -13.12
C SER A 39 3.10 7.74 -12.46
N SER A 40 4.37 7.55 -12.08
CA SER A 40 4.81 6.33 -11.38
C SER A 40 4.11 6.16 -10.03
N ILE A 41 4.02 7.23 -9.23
CA ILE A 41 3.36 7.21 -7.92
C ILE A 41 1.85 6.98 -8.05
N ARG A 42 1.19 7.65 -9.00
CA ARG A 42 -0.24 7.44 -9.29
C ARG A 42 -0.53 6.01 -9.74
N ASN A 43 0.32 5.44 -10.60
CA ASN A 43 0.22 4.05 -11.02
C ASN A 43 0.42 3.06 -9.86
N ALA A 44 1.35 3.34 -8.95
CA ALA A 44 1.53 2.53 -7.74
C ALA A 44 0.30 2.57 -6.84
N LYS A 45 -0.30 3.75 -6.63
CA LYS A 45 -1.56 3.90 -5.90
C LYS A 45 -2.68 3.06 -6.52
N ALA A 46 -2.82 3.11 -7.84
CA ALA A 46 -3.86 2.37 -8.57
C ALA A 46 -3.67 0.83 -8.54
N SER A 47 -2.43 0.37 -8.42
CA SER A 47 -2.06 -1.06 -8.41
C SER A 47 -1.80 -1.63 -7.01
N GLU A 48 -2.13 -0.86 -5.96
CA GLU A 48 -1.83 -1.21 -4.56
C GLU A 48 -0.35 -1.54 -4.30
N SER A 49 0.57 -0.93 -5.07
CA SER A 49 2.00 -1.20 -4.99
C SER A 49 2.65 -0.52 -3.79
N ILE A 50 3.46 -1.25 -3.04
CA ILE A 50 4.15 -0.71 -1.87
C ILE A 50 5.46 -0.04 -2.31
N ILE A 51 5.69 1.19 -1.85
CA ILE A 51 6.92 1.94 -2.14
C ILE A 51 7.76 1.99 -0.86
N LEU A 52 8.96 1.43 -0.93
CA LEU A 52 9.88 1.35 0.20
C LEU A 52 11.15 2.16 -0.08
N GLU A 53 11.82 2.55 1.00
CA GLU A 53 13.22 2.98 0.95
C GLU A 53 14.10 1.85 0.40
N ASP A 54 15.18 2.23 -0.27
CA ASP A 54 16.14 1.25 -0.77
C ASP A 54 16.77 0.44 0.38
N GLY A 55 17.10 -0.83 0.11
CA GLY A 55 17.60 -1.78 1.12
C GLY A 55 16.53 -2.52 1.94
N LYS A 56 15.24 -2.17 1.83
CA LYS A 56 14.14 -2.97 2.43
C LYS A 56 13.70 -4.10 1.48
N SER A 57 13.24 -5.22 2.03
CA SER A 57 12.65 -6.31 1.24
C SER A 57 11.15 -6.07 1.03
N CYS A 58 10.61 -6.55 -0.11
CA CYS A 58 9.17 -6.57 -0.32
C CYS A 58 8.51 -7.59 0.63
N PRO A 59 7.30 -7.31 1.14
CA PRO A 59 6.57 -8.26 1.96
C PRO A 59 6.08 -9.46 1.12
N ASP A 60 5.69 -10.54 1.80
CA ASP A 60 5.15 -11.74 1.15
C ASP A 60 3.95 -11.42 0.26
N GLY A 61 3.90 -12.05 -0.91
CA GLY A 61 2.88 -11.78 -1.93
C GLY A 61 3.17 -10.57 -2.83
N TYR A 62 4.35 -9.95 -2.72
CA TYR A 62 4.81 -8.87 -3.60
C TYR A 62 6.17 -9.21 -4.22
N ARG A 63 6.40 -8.72 -5.43
CA ARG A 63 7.70 -8.79 -6.12
C ARG A 63 8.27 -7.40 -6.35
N VAL A 64 9.59 -7.31 -6.45
CA VAL A 64 10.28 -6.07 -6.81
C VAL A 64 10.02 -5.76 -8.29
N GLU A 65 9.62 -4.53 -8.59
CA GLU A 65 9.55 -3.99 -9.95
C GLU A 65 10.52 -2.82 -10.08
N MET A 66 11.60 -3.00 -10.84
CA MET A 66 12.64 -1.97 -11.00
C MET A 66 12.36 -0.97 -12.13
N GLN A 67 11.26 -1.13 -12.88
CA GLN A 67 10.89 -0.28 -14.02
C GLN A 67 10.04 0.93 -13.59
N LYS A 68 10.55 1.77 -12.69
CA LYS A 68 9.84 2.98 -12.23
C LYS A 68 10.77 4.19 -12.22
N CYS A 69 10.21 5.38 -12.40
CA CYS A 69 11.01 6.61 -12.59
C CYS A 69 11.83 7.04 -11.37
N ILE A 70 11.49 6.55 -10.16
CA ILE A 70 12.22 6.86 -8.93
C ILE A 70 13.11 5.69 -8.59
N GLY A 71 14.35 5.70 -9.10
CA GLY A 71 15.32 4.62 -8.89
C GLY A 71 15.87 4.49 -7.47
N SER A 72 15.70 5.53 -6.63
CA SER A 72 16.08 5.52 -5.21
C SER A 72 15.05 4.84 -4.30
N LYS A 73 13.96 4.32 -4.87
CA LYS A 73 12.91 3.61 -4.16
C LYS A 73 12.78 2.20 -4.68
N ARG A 74 12.43 1.30 -3.78
CA ARG A 74 12.04 -0.05 -4.14
C ARG A 74 10.52 -0.10 -4.30
N TRP A 75 10.08 -0.59 -5.45
CA TRP A 75 8.68 -0.71 -5.78
C TRP A 75 8.29 -2.18 -5.68
N CYS A 76 7.31 -2.47 -4.85
CA CYS A 76 6.82 -3.81 -4.58
C CYS A 76 5.41 -3.93 -5.16
N VAL A 77 5.26 -4.71 -6.22
CA VAL A 77 3.97 -4.94 -6.87
C VAL A 77 3.40 -6.27 -6.45
N LYS A 78 2.08 -6.31 -6.25
CA LYS A 78 1.37 -7.52 -5.85
C LYS A 78 1.51 -8.58 -6.94
N LEU A 79 1.76 -9.82 -6.54
CA LEU A 79 1.81 -10.98 -7.44
C LEU A 79 0.44 -11.30 -8.04
#